data_AF-A0A6N3ECI9-F1
#
_entry.id   AF-A0A6N3ECI9-F1
#
_cell.length_a   1.000
_cell.length_b   1.000
_cell.length_c   1.000
_cell.angle_alpha   90.00
_cell.angle_beta   90.00
_cell.angle_gamma   90.00
#
_symmetry.space_group_name_H-M   'P 1'
#
loop_
_entity.id
_entity.type
_entity.pdbx_description
1 polymer ?
#
loop_
_entity_poly.entity_id
_entity_poly.type
_entity_poly.pdbx_seq_one_letter_code
_entity_poly.pdbx_strand_id
1 'polypeptide(L)'
;MRRYEIIKDKVYQILNTNCFGNKRKHGLEHLFSVAAMMKYLAIQNNLNIEIAATIGILHDLATYKLNSSFDHANRSSLIASELLKKDELFSANEIDTIVTAIKNHSNKERIDDKYSELIKNADLLIQYLNDPEALLTSEKQKRINRLIESK
;
A
#
# COMPACT_ATOMS: atom_id res chain seq x y z
N MET A 1 5.38 13.23 -9.26
CA MET A 1 3.95 12.88 -9.31
C MET A 1 3.51 12.29 -10.65
N ARG A 2 4.12 12.64 -11.79
CA ARG A 2 3.79 12.10 -13.11
C ARG A 2 3.91 10.57 -13.21
N ARG A 3 4.93 9.97 -12.59
CA ARG A 3 5.16 8.51 -12.65
C ARG A 3 4.06 7.78 -11.87
N TYR A 4 3.69 8.30 -10.69
CA TYR A 4 2.59 7.75 -9.91
C TYR A 4 1.27 7.74 -10.67
N GLU A 5 0.94 8.80 -11.41
CA GLU A 5 -0.31 8.86 -12.18
C GLU A 5 -0.37 7.75 -13.26
N ILE A 6 0.74 7.47 -13.93
CA ILE A 6 0.84 6.35 -14.89
C ILE A 6 0.58 5.00 -14.19
N ILE A 7 1.17 4.79 -13.00
CA ILE A 7 0.95 3.57 -12.22
C ILE A 7 -0.50 3.47 -11.74
N LYS A 8 -1.09 4.58 -11.29
CA LYS A 8 -2.48 4.64 -10.83
C LYS A 8 -3.45 4.26 -11.94
N ASP A 9 -3.23 4.75 -13.17
CA ASP A 9 -4.05 4.39 -14.33
C ASP A 9 -3.95 2.90 -14.65
N LYS A 10 -2.74 2.31 -14.56
CA LYS A 10 -2.55 0.87 -14.73
C LYS A 10 -3.28 0.04 -13.67
N VAL A 11 -3.20 0.45 -12.41
CA VAL A 11 -3.95 -0.19 -11.31
C VAL A 11 -5.45 -0.12 -11.59
N TYR A 12 -5.95 1.04 -12.01
CA TYR A 12 -7.36 1.20 -12.38
C TYR A 12 -7.78 0.23 -13.50
N GLN A 13 -6.97 0.09 -14.56
CA GLN A 13 -7.25 -0.87 -15.64
C GLN A 13 -7.21 -2.34 -15.17
N ILE A 14 -6.27 -2.70 -14.29
CA ILE A 14 -6.20 -4.05 -13.70
C ILE A 14 -7.46 -4.35 -12.89
N LEU A 15 -7.91 -3.41 -12.05
CA LEU A 15 -9.12 -3.58 -11.24
C LEU A 15 -10.38 -3.72 -12.11
N ASN A 16 -10.47 -2.96 -13.21
CA ASN A 16 -11.59 -3.06 -14.15
C ASN A 16 -11.63 -4.39 -14.92
N THR A 17 -10.46 -4.99 -15.16
CA THR A 17 -10.34 -6.21 -15.97
C THR A 17 -10.44 -7.48 -15.11
N ASN A 18 -9.84 -7.48 -13.92
CA ASN A 18 -9.62 -8.69 -13.12
C ASN A 18 -10.48 -8.79 -11.85
N CYS A 19 -11.14 -7.70 -11.45
CA CYS A 19 -11.96 -7.64 -10.25
C CYS A 19 -13.42 -7.29 -10.61
N PHE A 20 -14.41 -7.78 -9.86
CA PHE A 20 -15.83 -7.62 -10.20
C PHE A 20 -16.69 -7.25 -8.99
N GLY A 21 -17.83 -6.61 -9.25
CA GLY A 21 -18.84 -6.25 -8.25
C GLY A 21 -18.27 -5.48 -7.05
N ASN A 22 -18.74 -5.82 -5.85
CA ASN A 22 -18.33 -5.16 -4.60
C ASN A 22 -16.83 -5.25 -4.34
N LYS A 23 -16.15 -6.31 -4.81
CA LYS A 23 -14.71 -6.46 -4.62
C LYS A 23 -13.92 -5.43 -5.42
N ARG A 24 -14.40 -5.07 -6.62
CA ARG A 24 -13.80 -3.98 -7.42
C ARG A 24 -13.98 -2.63 -6.72
N LYS A 25 -15.20 -2.36 -6.23
CA LYS A 25 -15.50 -1.14 -5.47
C LYS A 25 -14.57 -1.02 -4.26
N HIS A 26 -14.48 -2.08 -3.45
CA HIS A 26 -13.58 -2.12 -2.29
C HIS A 26 -12.12 -1.94 -2.67
N GLY A 27 -11.65 -2.56 -3.77
CA GLY A 27 -10.27 -2.41 -4.23
C GLY A 27 -9.94 -0.99 -4.69
N LEU A 28 -10.87 -0.32 -5.36
CA LEU A 28 -10.72 1.09 -5.71
C LEU A 28 -10.66 1.96 -4.46
N GLU A 29 -11.58 1.77 -3.51
CA GLU A 29 -11.63 2.56 -2.27
C GLU A 29 -10.37 2.34 -1.42
N HIS A 30 -9.99 1.09 -1.16
CA HIS A 30 -8.85 0.73 -0.32
C HIS A 30 -7.51 1.19 -0.91
N LEU A 31 -7.17 0.78 -2.15
CA LEU A 31 -5.86 1.08 -2.71
C LEU A 31 -5.64 2.60 -2.88
N PHE A 32 -6.68 3.35 -3.28
CA PHE A 32 -6.56 4.79 -3.51
C PHE A 32 -6.51 5.58 -2.19
N SER A 33 -7.28 5.17 -1.18
CA SER A 33 -7.24 5.80 0.15
C SER A 33 -5.90 5.55 0.84
N VAL A 34 -5.36 4.33 0.76
CA VAL A 34 -4.01 4.03 1.28
C VAL A 34 -2.94 4.81 0.52
N ALA A 35 -3.03 4.93 -0.80
CA ALA A 35 -2.11 5.78 -1.56
C ALA A 35 -2.19 7.27 -1.15
N ALA A 36 -3.39 7.77 -0.84
CA ALA A 36 -3.58 9.12 -0.32
C ALA A 36 -2.94 9.29 1.06
N MET A 37 -3.16 8.34 1.98
CA MET A 37 -2.57 8.33 3.31
C MET A 37 -1.03 8.24 3.25
N MET A 38 -0.49 7.42 2.34
CA MET A 38 0.96 7.32 2.12
C MET A 38 1.58 8.66 1.70
N LYS A 39 0.91 9.44 0.83
CA LYS A 39 1.36 10.79 0.46
C LYS A 39 1.41 11.70 1.68
N TYR A 40 0.35 11.70 2.48
CA TYR A 40 0.27 12.52 3.70
C TYR A 40 1.40 12.17 4.69
N LEU A 41 1.54 10.88 5.02
CA LEU A 41 2.57 10.44 5.96
C LEU A 41 3.99 10.67 5.42
N ALA A 42 4.21 10.55 4.10
CA ALA A 42 5.51 10.85 3.51
C ALA A 42 5.92 12.30 3.70
N ILE A 43 4.97 13.26 3.57
CA ILE A 43 5.22 14.67 3.87
C ILE A 43 5.66 14.84 5.32
N GLN A 44 4.93 14.23 6.26
CA GLN A 44 5.25 14.32 7.70
C GLN A 44 6.62 13.71 8.05
N ASN A 45 7.11 12.74 7.26
CA ASN A 45 8.35 12.02 7.52
C ASN A 45 9.51 12.45 6.60
N ASN A 46 9.34 13.52 5.82
CA ASN A 46 10.32 13.98 4.83
C ASN A 46 10.80 12.86 3.88
N LEU A 47 9.86 12.06 3.38
CA LEU A 47 10.08 10.97 2.42
C LEU A 47 9.59 11.37 1.02
N ASN A 48 10.04 10.65 0.00
CA ASN A 48 9.62 10.89 -1.37
C ASN A 48 8.13 10.50 -1.54
N ILE A 49 7.30 11.50 -1.76
CA ILE A 49 5.84 11.39 -1.88
C ILE A 49 5.44 10.47 -3.04
N GLU A 50 6.15 10.52 -4.17
CA GLU A 50 5.82 9.72 -5.35
C GLU A 50 6.14 8.23 -5.13
N ILE A 51 7.24 7.91 -4.44
CA ILE A 51 7.58 6.55 -4.03
C ILE A 51 6.56 6.02 -3.04
N ALA A 52 6.21 6.81 -2.02
CA ALA A 52 5.22 6.43 -1.02
C ALA A 52 3.84 6.16 -1.63
N ALA A 53 3.36 7.03 -2.53
CA ALA A 53 2.10 6.86 -3.23
C ALA A 53 2.09 5.58 -4.09
N THR A 54 3.22 5.29 -4.75
CA THR A 54 3.40 4.10 -5.58
C THR A 54 3.38 2.82 -4.74
N ILE A 55 3.98 2.82 -3.55
CA ILE A 55 3.85 1.72 -2.58
C ILE A 55 2.38 1.53 -2.19
N GLY A 56 1.71 2.61 -1.79
CA GLY A 56 0.32 2.56 -1.32
C GLY A 56 -0.66 2.00 -2.35
N ILE A 57 -0.57 2.43 -3.61
CA ILE A 57 -1.51 1.97 -4.65
C ILE A 57 -1.25 0.51 -5.09
N LEU A 58 -0.04 -0.03 -4.85
CA LEU A 58 0.36 -1.37 -5.27
C LEU A 58 0.34 -2.42 -4.15
N HIS A 59 0.32 -2.03 -2.87
CA HIS A 59 0.62 -2.93 -1.75
C HIS A 59 -0.27 -4.19 -1.69
N ASP A 60 -1.55 -4.05 -2.04
CA ASP A 60 -2.56 -5.11 -2.01
C ASP A 60 -3.06 -5.52 -3.40
N LEU A 61 -2.37 -5.11 -4.47
CA LEU A 61 -2.84 -5.34 -5.83
C LEU A 61 -3.08 -6.82 -6.15
N ALA A 62 -2.30 -7.74 -5.58
CA ALA A 62 -2.50 -9.18 -5.77
C ALA A 62 -3.87 -9.65 -5.26
N THR A 63 -4.36 -9.11 -4.14
CA THR A 63 -5.65 -9.46 -3.54
C THR A 63 -6.80 -9.24 -4.52
N TYR A 64 -6.73 -8.14 -5.26
CA TYR A 64 -7.76 -7.75 -6.22
C TYR A 64 -7.55 -8.33 -7.61
N LYS A 65 -6.29 -8.37 -8.08
CA LYS A 65 -5.95 -8.93 -9.40
C LYS A 65 -6.17 -10.45 -9.46
N LEU A 66 -5.84 -11.15 -8.39
CA LEU A 66 -5.85 -12.63 -8.33
C LEU A 66 -7.03 -13.17 -7.52
N ASN A 67 -7.91 -12.27 -7.07
CA ASN A 67 -9.07 -12.57 -6.25
C ASN A 67 -8.77 -13.41 -4.99
N SER A 68 -7.57 -13.30 -4.42
CA SER A 68 -7.10 -14.14 -3.31
C SER A 68 -6.17 -13.37 -2.39
N SER A 69 -6.44 -13.41 -1.08
CA SER A 69 -5.59 -12.80 -0.05
C SER A 69 -4.41 -13.67 0.40
N PHE A 70 -4.28 -14.88 -0.16
CA PHE A 70 -3.18 -15.79 0.14
C PHE A 70 -1.86 -15.14 -0.25
N ASP A 71 -0.95 -15.01 0.71
CA ASP A 71 0.40 -14.47 0.52
C ASP A 71 0.43 -13.13 -0.24
N HIS A 72 -0.57 -12.28 0.01
CA HIS A 72 -0.82 -11.07 -0.78
C HIS A 72 0.37 -10.10 -0.77
N ALA A 73 1.07 -9.92 0.36
CA ALA A 73 2.21 -9.03 0.44
C ALA A 73 3.36 -9.46 -0.50
N ASN A 74 3.74 -10.74 -0.47
CA ASN A 74 4.79 -11.25 -1.36
C ASN A 74 4.32 -11.19 -2.83
N ARG A 75 3.09 -11.65 -3.14
CA ARG A 75 2.57 -11.65 -4.52
C ARG A 75 2.40 -10.23 -5.09
N SER A 76 1.94 -9.28 -4.28
CA SER A 76 1.86 -7.87 -4.67
C SER A 76 3.24 -7.28 -4.94
N SER A 77 4.25 -7.66 -4.14
CA SER A 77 5.63 -7.20 -4.37
C SER A 77 6.21 -7.72 -5.69
N LEU A 78 5.91 -8.97 -6.07
CA LEU A 78 6.28 -9.53 -7.37
C LEU A 78 5.57 -8.81 -8.52
N ILE A 79 4.26 -8.63 -8.43
CA ILE A 79 3.48 -7.88 -9.45
C ILE A 79 3.99 -6.45 -9.59
N ALA A 80 4.31 -5.78 -8.47
CA ALA A 80 4.87 -4.44 -8.48
C ALA A 80 6.23 -4.41 -9.19
N SER A 81 7.12 -5.38 -8.89
CA SER A 81 8.42 -5.49 -9.55
C SER A 81 8.28 -5.61 -11.07
N GLU A 82 7.41 -6.51 -11.55
CA GLU A 82 7.16 -6.71 -12.98
C GLU A 82 6.59 -5.44 -13.64
N LEU A 83 5.62 -4.80 -13.00
CA LEU A 83 4.96 -3.61 -13.53
C LEU A 83 5.92 -2.43 -13.65
N LEU A 84 6.74 -2.20 -12.62
CA LEU A 84 7.67 -1.07 -12.57
C LEU A 84 8.89 -1.25 -13.49
N LYS A 85 9.38 -2.49 -13.64
CA LYS A 85 10.48 -2.79 -14.58
C LYS A 85 10.07 -2.59 -16.04
N LYS A 86 8.80 -2.84 -16.38
CA LYS A 86 8.30 -2.75 -17.76
C LYS A 86 8.33 -1.33 -18.32
N ASP A 87 8.17 -0.31 -17.48
CA ASP A 87 8.02 1.07 -17.94
C ASP A 87 9.33 1.87 -17.93
N GLU A 88 10.36 1.35 -17.27
CA GLU A 88 11.66 2.02 -17.10
C GLU A 88 11.54 3.44 -16.49
N LEU A 89 10.44 3.73 -15.79
CA LEU A 89 10.16 5.03 -15.15
C LEU A 89 10.84 5.17 -13.78
N PHE A 90 11.23 4.06 -13.17
CA PHE A 90 11.84 4.00 -11.85
C PHE A 90 13.22 3.37 -11.95
N SER A 91 14.17 3.92 -11.20
CA SER A 91 15.50 3.33 -11.06
C SER A 91 15.44 2.00 -10.31
N ALA A 92 16.46 1.16 -10.47
CA ALA A 92 16.54 -0.13 -9.76
C ALA A 92 16.44 0.03 -8.23
N ASN A 93 17.04 1.08 -7.66
CA ASN A 93 16.99 1.37 -6.23
C ASN A 93 15.58 1.81 -5.77
N GLU A 94 14.87 2.60 -6.58
CA GLU A 94 13.48 2.95 -6.29
C GLU A 94 12.57 1.72 -6.35
N ILE A 95 12.76 0.84 -7.35
CA ILE A 95 12.00 -0.40 -7.47
C ILE A 95 12.26 -1.31 -6.26
N ASP A 96 13.51 -1.47 -5.84
CA ASP A 96 13.87 -2.27 -4.66
C ASP A 96 13.22 -1.72 -3.38
N THR A 97 13.24 -0.40 -3.21
CA THR A 97 12.56 0.28 -2.10
C THR A 97 11.05 0.00 -2.10
N ILE A 98 10.40 0.13 -3.26
CA ILE A 98 8.95 -0.09 -3.38
C ILE A 98 8.60 -1.56 -3.10
N VAL A 99 9.31 -2.49 -3.72
CA VAL A 99 9.07 -3.93 -3.60
C VAL A 99 9.30 -4.40 -2.16
N THR A 100 10.36 -3.93 -1.51
CA THR A 100 10.66 -4.26 -0.12
C THR A 100 9.57 -3.78 0.83
N ALA A 101 9.12 -2.52 0.69
CA ALA A 101 8.03 -1.98 1.50
C ALA A 101 6.73 -2.78 1.33
N ILE A 102 6.37 -3.12 0.09
CA ILE A 102 5.20 -3.95 -0.19
C ILE A 102 5.37 -5.35 0.40
N LYS A 103 6.54 -5.98 0.29
CA LYS A 103 6.76 -7.32 0.84
C LYS A 103 6.59 -7.36 2.36
N ASN A 104 6.98 -6.28 3.04
CA ASN A 104 7.01 -6.21 4.50
C ASN A 104 5.69 -5.76 5.14
N HIS A 105 4.73 -5.20 4.37
CA HIS A 105 3.59 -4.46 4.95
C HIS A 105 2.63 -5.32 5.80
N SER A 106 2.62 -6.64 5.62
CA SER A 106 1.82 -7.57 6.44
C SER A 106 2.49 -7.86 7.79
N ASN A 107 3.81 -7.68 7.92
CA ASN A 107 4.60 -7.98 9.12
C ASN A 107 4.53 -6.83 10.13
N LYS A 108 3.33 -6.55 10.65
CA LYS A 108 3.06 -5.37 11.51
C LYS A 108 3.66 -5.46 12.92
N GLU A 109 4.16 -6.63 13.32
CA GLU A 109 4.76 -6.90 14.64
C GLU A 109 6.26 -6.56 14.71
N ARG A 110 6.94 -6.49 13.56
CA ARG A 110 8.36 -6.10 13.49
C ARG A 110 8.52 -4.69 12.96
N ILE A 111 9.64 -4.07 13.30
CA ILE A 111 10.08 -2.79 12.76
C ILE A 111 11.01 -3.06 11.57
N ASP A 112 10.69 -2.50 10.41
CA ASP A 112 11.47 -2.57 9.17
C ASP A 112 11.99 -1.17 8.78
N ASP A 113 12.30 -0.95 7.51
CA ASP A 113 12.72 0.35 6.97
C ASP A 113 11.61 1.42 6.98
N LYS A 114 11.99 2.67 6.71
CA LYS A 114 11.09 3.83 6.78
C LYS A 114 9.86 3.70 5.91
N TYR A 115 9.97 3.15 4.69
CA TYR A 115 8.82 3.00 3.80
C TYR A 115 7.96 1.81 4.18
N SER A 116 8.57 0.71 4.65
CA SER A 116 7.86 -0.43 5.24
C SER A 116 7.00 -0.01 6.44
N GLU A 117 7.54 0.82 7.34
CA GLU A 117 6.78 1.34 8.47
C GLU A 117 5.68 2.32 8.05
N LEU A 118 5.94 3.14 7.03
CA LEU A 118 4.96 4.07 6.47
C LEU A 118 3.73 3.34 5.93
N ILE A 119 3.92 2.27 5.15
CA ILE A 119 2.78 1.51 4.59
C ILE A 119 2.02 0.74 5.65
N LYS A 120 2.71 0.16 6.65
CA LYS A 120 2.04 -0.48 7.80
C LYS A 120 1.14 0.51 8.55
N ASN A 121 1.59 1.76 8.71
CA ASN A 121 0.82 2.82 9.33
C ASN A 121 -0.35 3.26 8.46
N ALA A 122 -0.11 3.52 7.17
CA ALA A 122 -1.13 3.99 6.26
C ALA A 122 -2.27 2.97 6.12
N ASP A 123 -1.94 1.71 5.91
CA ASP A 123 -2.90 0.61 5.79
C ASP A 123 -3.75 0.45 7.06
N LEU A 124 -3.10 0.45 8.24
CA LEU A 124 -3.81 0.33 9.51
C LEU A 124 -4.67 1.56 9.84
N LEU A 125 -4.21 2.77 9.52
CA LEU A 125 -4.98 4.01 9.71
C LEU A 125 -6.22 4.02 8.82
N ILE A 126 -6.10 3.62 7.56
CA ILE A 126 -7.26 3.51 6.68
C ILE A 126 -8.23 2.43 7.16
N GLN A 127 -7.72 1.27 7.61
CA GLN A 127 -8.56 0.24 8.23
C GLN A 127 -9.36 0.82 9.42
N TYR A 128 -8.68 1.53 10.32
CA TYR A 128 -9.31 2.14 11.50
C TYR A 128 -10.29 3.27 11.17
N LEU A 129 -9.98 4.13 10.20
CA LEU A 129 -10.88 5.22 9.78
C LEU A 129 -12.16 4.71 9.11
N ASN A 130 -12.08 3.57 8.44
CA ASN A 130 -13.24 2.94 7.81
C ASN A 130 -14.11 2.17 8.82
N ASP A 131 -13.48 1.54 9.82
CA ASP A 131 -14.16 0.78 10.86
C ASP A 131 -13.44 0.94 12.22
N PRO A 132 -13.77 1.98 13.00
CA PRO A 132 -13.13 2.23 14.30
C PRO A 132 -13.43 1.17 15.36
N GLU A 133 -14.50 0.37 15.16
CA GLU A 133 -14.93 -0.69 16.06
C GLU A 133 -14.37 -2.06 15.67
N ALA A 134 -13.57 -2.14 14.59
CA ALA A 134 -12.96 -3.37 14.14
C ALA A 134 -12.14 -4.04 15.25
N LEU A 135 -12.34 -5.35 15.43
CA LEU A 135 -11.53 -6.14 16.36
C LEU A 135 -10.10 -6.28 15.81
N LEU A 136 -9.18 -5.52 16.40
CA LEU A 136 -7.75 -5.57 16.07
C LEU A 136 -7.01 -6.54 16.99
N THR A 137 -5.92 -7.11 16.48
CA THR A 137 -4.98 -7.83 17.35
C THR A 137 -4.32 -6.86 18.33
N SER A 138 -3.83 -7.35 19.46
CA SER A 138 -3.17 -6.52 20.48
C SER A 138 -2.04 -5.66 19.91
N GLU A 139 -1.27 -6.18 18.95
CA GLU A 139 -0.18 -5.44 18.30
C GLU A 139 -0.68 -4.35 17.34
N LYS A 140 -1.74 -4.63 16.57
CA LYS A 140 -2.41 -3.62 15.76
C LYS A 140 -3.02 -2.53 16.64
N GLN A 141 -3.64 -2.89 17.77
CA GLN A 141 -4.22 -1.93 18.70
C GLN A 141 -3.15 -1.01 19.32
N LYS A 142 -2.03 -1.57 19.79
CA LYS A 142 -0.88 -0.78 20.28
C LYS A 142 -0.32 0.14 19.21
N ARG A 143 -0.29 -0.30 17.95
CA ARG A 143 0.20 0.51 16.82
C ARG A 143 -0.75 1.66 16.51
N ILE A 144 -2.06 1.42 16.42
CA ILE A 144 -3.03 2.49 16.12
C ILE A 144 -3.11 3.51 17.26
N ASN A 145 -3.08 3.09 18.54
CA ASN A 145 -3.06 4.01 19.68
C ASN A 145 -1.88 4.99 19.59
N ARG A 146 -0.67 4.48 19.29
CA ARG A 146 0.51 5.33 19.10
C ARG A 146 0.36 6.33 17.95
N LEU A 147 -0.36 5.99 16.89
CA LEU A 147 -0.56 6.86 15.72
C LEU A 147 -1.60 7.95 15.95
N ILE A 148 -2.60 7.70 16.80
CA ILE A 148 -3.67 8.67 17.10
C ILE A 148 -3.35 9.55 18.31
N GLU A 149 -2.57 9.04 19.27
CA GLU A 149 -2.17 9.75 20.49
C GLU A 149 -0.95 10.68 20.28
N SER A 150 -0.20 10.54 19.19
CA SER A 150 1.00 11.35 18.91
C SER A 150 0.68 12.79 18.43
N LYS A 151 -0.33 13.43 19.04
CA LYS A 151 -0.65 14.85 18.84
C LYS A 151 -0.09 15.71 19.96
#